data_AF-V9GD21-F1
#
_entry.id   AF-V9GD21-F1
#
_cell.length_a   1.000
_cell.length_b   1.000
_cell.length_c   1.000
_cell.angle_alpha   90.00
_cell.angle_beta   90.00
_cell.angle_gamma   90.00
#
_symmetry.space_group_name_H-M   'P 1'
#
loop_
_entity.id
_entity.type
_entity.pdbx_description
1 polymer ?
#
loop_
_entity_poly.entity_id
_entity_poly.type
_entity_poly.pdbx_seq_one_letter_code
_entity_poly.pdbx_strand_id
1 'polypeptide(L)'
;MQKLQPEGGYRTIDAADQSYIPRLKGVALIKLVPDRLTAKFKFGQNLKSDRMNAVVEGLTSRGKDRDIETADLVCKYHTGSR
;
A
#
# COMPACT_ATOMS: atom_id res chain seq x y z
N MET A 1 18.59 -5.30 2.54
CA MET A 1 17.90 -5.38 1.23
C MET A 1 16.82 -6.44 1.18
N GLN A 2 16.71 -7.36 2.15
CA GLN A 2 15.69 -8.42 2.20
C GLN A 2 14.27 -8.02 1.79
N LYS A 3 13.81 -6.82 2.20
CA LYS A 3 12.49 -6.29 1.80
C LYS A 3 12.40 -5.93 0.31
N LEU A 4 13.47 -5.37 -0.27
CA LEU A 4 13.51 -4.86 -1.65
C LEU A 4 14.05 -5.88 -2.65
N GLN A 5 14.78 -6.89 -2.18
CA GLN A 5 15.38 -7.98 -2.95
C GLN A 5 15.12 -9.31 -2.21
N PRO A 6 13.87 -9.79 -2.20
CA PRO A 6 13.50 -11.03 -1.50
C PRO A 6 14.20 -12.27 -2.08
N GLU A 7 14.57 -12.24 -3.36
CA GLU A 7 15.35 -13.28 -4.05
C GLU A 7 16.77 -13.44 -3.49
N GLY A 8 17.26 -12.48 -2.71
CA GLY A 8 18.59 -12.53 -2.10
C GLY A 8 19.69 -11.97 -3.01
N GLY A 9 20.91 -12.51 -2.89
CA GLY A 9 22.08 -12.10 -3.70
C GLY A 9 22.67 -10.72 -3.36
N TYR A 10 22.08 -9.99 -2.41
CA TYR A 10 22.55 -8.68 -2.00
C TYR A 10 23.68 -8.77 -0.97
N ARG A 11 24.56 -7.77 -0.99
CA ARG A 11 25.54 -7.56 0.09
C ARG A 11 24.85 -6.85 1.26
N THR A 12 25.06 -7.36 2.47
CA THR A 12 24.62 -6.69 3.70
C THR A 12 25.38 -5.37 3.84
N ILE A 13 24.67 -4.30 4.18
CA ILE A 13 25.29 -3.01 4.47
C ILE A 13 26.01 -3.15 5.81
N ASP A 14 27.33 -3.04 5.76
CA ASP A 14 28.21 -3.03 6.92
C ASP A 14 28.88 -1.65 7.02
N ALA A 15 28.83 -1.05 8.20
CA ALA A 15 29.44 0.25 8.47
C ALA A 15 30.98 0.20 8.50
N ALA A 16 31.56 -0.99 8.72
CA ALA A 16 33.00 -1.21 8.67
C ALA A 16 33.53 -1.45 7.24
N ASP A 17 32.66 -1.74 6.27
CA ASP A 17 33.07 -1.95 4.87
C ASP A 17 33.40 -0.61 4.20
N GLN A 18 34.65 -0.48 3.74
CA GLN A 18 35.18 0.72 3.09
C GLN A 18 34.34 1.18 1.89
N SER A 19 33.68 0.25 1.19
CA SER A 19 32.81 0.58 0.08
C SER A 19 31.52 1.28 0.51
N TYR A 20 31.04 1.09 1.74
CA TYR A 20 29.82 1.75 2.23
C TYR A 20 30.10 3.07 2.98
N ILE A 21 31.28 3.24 3.59
CA ILE A 21 31.62 4.42 4.40
C ILE A 21 31.27 5.77 3.74
N PRO A 22 31.65 6.05 2.47
CA PRO A 22 31.33 7.35 1.85
C PRO A 22 29.83 7.59 1.69
N ARG A 23 29.05 6.53 1.43
CA ARG A 23 27.60 6.60 1.23
C ARG A 23 26.89 6.78 2.56
N LEU A 24 27.35 6.10 3.61
CA LEU A 24 26.81 6.21 4.96
C LEU A 24 27.01 7.61 5.56
N LYS A 25 28.10 8.32 5.20
CA LYS A 25 28.30 9.72 5.60
C LYS A 25 27.28 10.70 4.97
N GLY A 26 26.68 10.33 3.84
CA GLY A 26 25.75 11.20 3.10
C GLY A 26 24.27 11.00 3.43
N VAL A 27 23.93 10.14 4.39
CA VAL A 27 22.54 9.80 4.73
C VAL A 27 22.25 10.00 6.21
N ALA A 28 21.02 10.39 6.54
CA ALA A 28 20.52 10.43 7.91
C ALA A 28 19.56 9.27 8.13
N LEU A 29 19.74 8.52 9.22
CA LEU A 29 18.81 7.49 9.65
C LEU A 29 17.90 8.06 10.72
N ILE A 30 16.61 8.13 10.43
CA ILE A 30 15.59 8.66 11.33
C ILE A 30 14.59 7.56 11.66
N LYS A 31 14.30 7.37 12.95
CA LYS A 31 13.23 6.50 13.42
C LYS A 31 12.00 7.35 13.73
N LEU A 32 10.88 7.05 13.08
CA LEU A 32 9.58 7.59 13.45
C LEU A 32 8.94 6.67 14.50
N VAL A 33 8.67 7.21 15.69
CA VAL A 33 7.91 6.52 16.74
C VAL A 33 6.53 7.19 16.78
N PRO A 34 5.51 6.62 16.12
CA PRO A 34 4.20 7.25 16.06
C PRO A 34 3.46 7.10 17.39
N ASP A 35 3.03 8.22 17.99
CA ASP A 35 2.18 8.21 19.19
C ASP A 35 0.75 7.76 18.88
N ARG A 36 0.30 7.99 17.64
CA ARG A 36 -1.03 7.57 17.17
C ARG A 36 -0.98 7.20 15.69
N LEU A 37 -1.61 6.07 15.37
CA LEU A 37 -1.86 5.64 14.00
C LEU A 37 -3.36 5.72 13.72
N THR A 38 -3.74 6.28 12.57
CA THR A 38 -5.12 6.28 12.08
C THR A 38 -5.14 5.89 10.62
N ALA A 39 -6.26 5.31 10.16
CA ALA A 39 -6.46 4.94 8.77
C ALA A 39 -7.85 5.39 8.32
N LYS A 40 -8.01 5.62 7.02
CA LYS A 40 -9.29 5.92 6.39
C LYS A 40 -9.57 4.89 5.32
N PHE A 41 -10.72 4.24 5.45
CA PHE A 41 -11.23 3.30 4.46
C PHE A 41 -12.44 3.94 3.79
N LYS A 42 -12.50 3.96 2.47
CA LYS A 42 -13.60 4.57 1.71
C LYS A 42 -14.09 3.58 0.66
N PHE A 43 -14.99 2.71 1.08
CA PHE A 43 -15.57 1.65 0.26
C PHE A 43 -17.06 1.91 -0.04
N GLY A 44 -17.43 3.19 -0.12
CA GLY A 44 -18.81 3.58 -0.38
C GLY A 44 -19.75 3.31 0.78
N GLN A 45 -19.29 3.44 2.03
CA GLN A 45 -20.06 3.10 3.25
C GLN A 45 -21.43 3.81 3.34
N ASN A 46 -21.55 4.98 2.70
CA ASN A 46 -22.78 5.77 2.69
C ASN A 46 -23.52 5.73 1.33
N LEU A 47 -23.06 4.91 0.38
CA LEU A 47 -23.75 4.75 -0.91
C LEU A 47 -24.96 3.84 -0.75
N LYS A 48 -26.00 4.10 -1.55
CA LYS A 48 -27.07 3.12 -1.78
C LYS A 48 -26.57 2.03 -2.73
N SER A 49 -27.17 0.84 -2.66
CA SER A 49 -26.75 -0.33 -3.44
C SER A 49 -26.67 -0.07 -4.94
N ASP A 50 -27.65 0.62 -5.53
CA ASP A 50 -27.63 0.94 -6.97
C ASP A 50 -26.41 1.78 -7.38
N ARG A 51 -26.05 2.77 -6.54
CA ARG A 51 -24.87 3.60 -6.81
C ARG A 51 -23.57 2.84 -6.55
N MET A 52 -23.56 1.94 -5.57
CA MET A 52 -22.41 1.07 -5.33
C MET A 52 -22.18 0.15 -6.54
N ASN A 53 -23.24 -0.48 -7.06
CA ASN A 53 -23.18 -1.34 -8.24
C ASN A 53 -22.63 -0.59 -9.47
N ALA A 54 -23.12 0.63 -9.72
CA ALA A 54 -22.61 1.46 -10.82
C ALA A 54 -21.13 1.81 -10.68
N VAL A 55 -20.64 2.03 -9.45
CA VAL A 55 -19.22 2.26 -9.18
C VAL A 55 -18.40 1.00 -9.46
N VAL A 56 -18.85 -0.16 -8.99
CA VAL A 56 -18.18 -1.45 -9.21
C VAL A 56 -18.12 -1.79 -10.70
N GLU A 57 -19.22 -1.60 -11.42
CA GLU A 57 -19.28 -1.79 -12.88
C GLU A 57 -18.30 -0.87 -13.60
N GLY A 58 -18.28 0.42 -13.25
CA GLY A 58 -17.36 1.39 -13.85
C GLY A 58 -15.89 1.11 -13.54
N LEU A 59 -15.57 0.59 -12.36
CA LEU A 59 -14.22 0.14 -12.00
C LEU A 59 -13.83 -1.09 -12.82
N THR A 60 -14.67 -2.12 -12.83
CA THR A 60 -14.40 -3.39 -13.51
C THR A 60 -14.26 -3.19 -15.02
N SER A 61 -15.12 -2.36 -15.62
CA SER A 61 -15.08 -2.04 -17.05
C SER A 61 -13.85 -1.24 -17.45
N ARG A 62 -13.36 -0.37 -16.56
CA ARG A 62 -12.18 0.46 -16.83
C ARG A 62 -10.87 -0.32 -16.66
N GLY A 63 -10.80 -1.23 -15.69
CA GLY A 63 -9.75 -2.23 -15.58
C GLY A 63 -8.31 -1.70 -15.43
N LYS A 64 -8.09 -0.51 -14.84
CA LYS A 64 -6.73 0.00 -14.56
C LYS A 64 -6.12 -0.70 -13.34
N ASP A 65 -4.82 -0.48 -13.13
CA ASP A 65 -3.96 -1.14 -12.13
C ASP A 65 -4.59 -1.43 -10.75
N ARG A 66 -5.45 -0.54 -10.22
CA ARG A 66 -6.10 -0.70 -8.90
C ARG A 66 -7.61 -0.86 -8.97
N ASP A 67 -8.20 -0.82 -10.15
CA ASP A 67 -9.66 -0.77 -10.29
C ASP A 67 -10.30 -2.08 -9.83
N ILE A 68 -9.74 -3.23 -10.23
CA ILE A 68 -10.25 -4.55 -9.84
C ILE A 68 -10.10 -4.76 -8.32
N GLU A 69 -8.92 -4.48 -7.77
CA GLU A 69 -8.68 -4.53 -6.32
C GLU A 69 -9.66 -3.60 -5.56
N THR A 70 -9.89 -2.40 -6.08
CA THR A 70 -10.82 -1.45 -5.46
C THR A 70 -12.26 -1.96 -5.52
N ALA A 71 -12.69 -2.53 -6.65
CA ALA A 71 -14.02 -3.13 -6.80
C ALA A 71 -14.21 -4.29 -5.81
N ASP A 72 -13.23 -5.18 -5.69
CA ASP A 72 -13.24 -6.30 -4.76
C ASP A 72 -13.36 -5.82 -3.30
N LEU A 73 -12.59 -4.80 -2.92
CA LEU A 73 -12.64 -4.20 -1.59
C LEU A 73 -13.98 -3.50 -1.33
N VAL A 74 -14.56 -2.81 -2.33
CA VAL A 74 -15.90 -2.22 -2.23
C VAL A 74 -16.93 -3.32 -2.00
N CYS A 75 -16.95 -4.38 -2.81
CA CYS A 75 -17.87 -5.50 -2.63
C CYS A 75 -17.69 -6.21 -1.28
N LYS A 76 -16.45 -6.34 -0.80
CA LYS A 76 -16.14 -7.00 0.47
C LYS A 76 -16.59 -6.21 1.69
N TYR A 77 -16.48 -4.87 1.65
CA TYR A 77 -16.66 -4.01 2.83
C TYR A 77 -17.86 -3.07 2.75
N HIS A 78 -18.63 -3.07 1.66
CA HIS A 78 -19.90 -2.36 1.60
C HIS A 78 -20.96 -3.10 2.42
N THR A 79 -21.42 -2.47 3.50
CA THR A 79 -22.41 -3.04 4.44
C THR A 79 -23.86 -2.78 4.03
N GLY A 80 -24.11 -2.25 2.82
CA GLY A 80 -25.44 -2.00 2.29
C GLY A 80 -26.14 -3.30 1.89
N SER A 81 -26.92 -3.83 2.83
CA SER A 81 -27.94 -4.89 2.73
C SER A 81 -27.74 -5.98 1.68
N ARG A 82 -27.31 -7.16 2.15
CA ARG A 82 -27.86 -8.42 1.64
C ARG A 82 -29.36 -8.46 1.87
#